data_AF-A0A3C0J0Q4-F1
#
_entry.id   AF-A0A3C0J0Q4-F1
#
_cell.length_a   1.000
_cell.length_b   1.000
_cell.length_c   1.000
_cell.angle_alpha   90.00
_cell.angle_beta   90.00
_cell.angle_gamma   90.00
#
_symmetry.space_group_name_H-M   'P 1'
#
loop_
_entity.id
_entity.type
_entity.pdbx_description
1 polymer ?
#
loop_
_entity_poly.entity_id
_entity_poly.type
_entity_poly.pdbx_seq_one_letter_code
_entity_poly.pdbx_strand_id
1 'polypeptide(L)' 'TVDAIRRANPRVNPASLRVGQLICIPTAPAPGVPSQAACPAGATPYIVRSGDTFYGV' A
#
# COMPACT_ATOMS: atom_id res chain seq x y z
N THR A 1 4.53 -3.06 -9.17
CA THR A 1 3.86 -2.33 -10.28
C THR A 1 2.56 -1.73 -9.77
N VAL A 2 2.01 -0.72 -10.44
CA VAL A 2 0.78 -0.02 -10.04
C VAL A 2 -0.42 -0.95 -9.88
N ASP A 3 -0.57 -1.93 -10.79
CA ASP A 3 -1.66 -2.91 -10.71
C ASP A 3 -1.60 -3.77 -9.43
N ALA A 4 -0.41 -4.08 -8.94
CA ALA A 4 -0.26 -4.82 -7.68
C ALA A 4 -0.74 -3.96 -6.50
N ILE A 5 -0.39 -2.67 -6.47
CA ILE A 5 -0.85 -1.73 -5.43
C ILE A 5 -2.38 -1.61 -5.50
N ARG A 6 -2.97 -1.53 -6.69
CA ARG A 6 -4.42 -1.41 -6.88
C ARG A 6 -5.17 -2.65 -6.39
N ARG A 7 -4.62 -3.85 -6.62
CA ARG A 7 -5.17 -5.12 -6.12
C ARG A 7 -5.08 -5.24 -4.59
N ALA A 8 -3.99 -4.77 -4.00
CA ALA A 8 -3.83 -4.76 -2.54
C ALA A 8 -4.74 -3.72 -1.85
N ASN A 9 -5.25 -2.73 -2.59
CA ASN A 9 -6.03 -1.61 -2.05
C ASN A 9 -7.35 -1.37 -2.83
N PRO A 10 -8.28 -2.33 -2.86
CA PRO A 10 -9.49 -2.24 -3.70
C PRO A 10 -10.46 -1.11 -3.30
N ARG A 11 -10.31 -0.55 -2.09
CA ARG A 11 -11.15 0.55 -1.57
C ARG A 11 -10.47 1.92 -1.65
N VAL A 12 -9.23 1.99 -2.12
CA VAL A 12 -8.48 3.25 -2.21
C VAL A 12 -8.67 3.85 -3.58
N ASN A 13 -9.05 5.13 -3.63
CA ASN A 13 -9.08 5.90 -4.87
C ASN A 13 -7.64 6.35 -5.24
N PRO A 14 -7.04 5.85 -6.33
CA PRO A 14 -5.67 6.22 -6.71
C PRO A 14 -5.52 7.70 -7.09
N ALA A 15 -6.60 8.35 -7.52
CA ALA A 15 -6.61 9.75 -7.91
C ALA A 15 -6.84 10.71 -6.72
N SER A 16 -7.03 10.18 -5.50
CA SER A 16 -7.33 10.99 -4.32
C SER A 16 -6.73 10.37 -3.06
N LEU A 17 -5.42 10.12 -3.10
CA LEU A 17 -4.64 9.75 -1.92
C LEU A 17 -4.62 10.89 -0.90
N ARG A 18 -4.87 10.56 0.36
CA ARG A 18 -4.86 11.53 1.47
C ARG A 18 -3.65 11.29 2.35
N VAL A 19 -2.95 12.35 2.73
CA VAL A 19 -1.89 12.27 3.74
C VAL A 19 -2.47 11.71 5.04
N GLY A 20 -1.76 10.78 5.67
CA GLY A 20 -2.22 10.05 6.85
C GLY A 20 -3.08 8.81 6.55
N GLN A 21 -3.42 8.57 5.29
CA GLN A 21 -4.15 7.36 4.89
C GLN A 21 -3.22 6.14 4.95
N LEU A 22 -3.73 5.03 5.49
CA LEU A 22 -3.06 3.74 5.45
C LEU A 22 -3.38 3.03 4.12
N ILE A 23 -2.34 2.64 3.40
CA ILE A 23 -2.41 1.83 2.18
C ILE A 23 -1.45 0.65 2.26
N CYS A 24 -1.68 -0.39 1.47
CA CYS A 24 -0.86 -1.58 1.42
C CYS A 24 0.09 -1.52 0.20
N ILE A 25 1.39 -1.45 0.44
CA ILE A 25 2.40 -1.46 -0.62
C ILE A 25 2.86 -2.91 -0.84
N PRO A 26 2.70 -3.47 -2.04
CA PRO A 26 3.26 -4.76 -2.40
C PRO A 26 4.77 -4.61 -2.54
N THR A 27 5.48 -4.81 -1.43
CA THR A 27 6.92 -4.99 -1.40
C THR A 27 7.24 -6.47 -1.62
N ALA A 28 8.46 -6.80 -2.03
CA ALA A 28 8.93 -8.18 -1.90
C ALA A 28 8.66 -8.64 -0.46
N PRO A 29 8.08 -9.84 -0.24
CA PRO A 29 7.85 -10.32 1.11
C PRO A 29 9.19 -10.34 1.85
N ALA A 30 9.34 -9.45 2.82
CA ALA A 30 10.46 -9.53 3.73
C ALA A 30 10.31 -10.86 4.49
N PRO A 31 11.33 -11.74 4.49
CA PRO A 31 11.25 -13.01 5.19
C PRO A 31 10.87 -12.78 6.66
N GLY A 32 9.79 -13.42 7.12
CA GLY A 32 9.37 -13.36 8.52
C GLY A 32 8.44 -12.21 8.90
N VAL A 33 7.93 -11.40 7.96
CA VAL A 33 6.87 -10.42 8.28
C VAL A 33 5.50 -11.11 8.18
N PRO A 34 4.78 -11.35 9.29
CA PRO A 34 3.43 -11.87 9.24
C PRO A 34 2.54 -10.89 8.48
N SER A 35 1.55 -11.39 7.72
CA SER A 35 0.52 -10.54 7.12
C SER A 35 -0.13 -9.73 8.23
N GLN A 36 0.17 -8.44 8.29
CA GLN A 36 -0.43 -7.58 9.30
C GLN A 36 -1.93 -7.51 9.01
N ALA A 37 -2.78 -7.51 10.03
CA ALA A 37 -4.24 -7.58 9.87
C ALA A 37 -4.83 -6.50 8.93
N ALA A 38 -4.08 -5.43 8.64
CA ALA A 38 -4.44 -4.36 7.73
C ALA A 38 -4.15 -4.65 6.24
N CYS A 39 -3.24 -5.59 5.91
CA CYS A 39 -2.77 -5.81 4.54
C CYS A 39 -2.64 -7.31 4.17
N PRO A 40 -2.90 -7.68 2.91
CA PRO A 40 -2.74 -9.06 2.45
C PRO A 40 -1.27 -9.51 2.51
N ALA A 41 -1.05 -10.82 2.51
CA ALA A 41 0.28 -11.40 2.46
C ALA A 41 1.08 -10.88 1.25
N GLY A 42 2.33 -10.48 1.47
CA GLY A 42 3.15 -9.85 0.43
C GLY A 42 2.89 -8.35 0.24
N ALA A 43 2.17 -7.71 1.17
CA ALA A 43 2.08 -6.26 1.24
C ALA A 43 2.36 -5.74 2.67
N THR A 44 2.94 -4.56 2.74
CA THR A 44 3.25 -3.85 3.98
C THR A 44 2.40 -2.58 4.09
N PRO A 45 1.86 -2.25 5.27
CA PRO A 45 1.12 -1.01 5.45
C PRO A 45 2.07 0.18 5.39
N TYR A 46 1.60 1.22 4.74
CA TYR A 46 2.28 2.48 4.54
C TYR A 46 1.33 3.63 4.83
N ILE A 47 1.82 4.61 5.58
CA ILE A 47 1.10 5.85 5.85
C ILE A 47 1.54 6.87 4.81
N VAL A 48 0.59 7.32 4.00
CA VAL A 48 0.80 8.28 2.91
C VAL A 48 1.30 9.60 3.47
N ARG A 49 2.35 10.13 2.88
CA ARG A 49 3.00 11.41 3.22
C ARG A 49 2.71 12.46 2.16
N SER A 50 2.95 13.73 2.50
CA SER A 50 2.80 14.83 1.55
C SER A 50 3.77 14.63 0.37
N GLY A 51 3.25 14.70 -0.85
CA GLY A 51 4.02 14.48 -2.08
C GLY A 51 4.02 13.04 -2.60
N ASP A 52 3.49 12.08 -1.83
CA ASP A 52 3.36 10.70 -2.29
C ASP A 52 2.27 10.59 -3.36
N THR A 53 2.48 9.66 -4.29
CA THR A 53 1.48 9.28 -5.29
C THR A 53 1.33 7.76 -5.28
N PHE A 54 0.21 7.26 -5.78
CA PHE A 54 -0.03 5.81 -5.92
C PHE A 54 1.01 5.11 -6.83
N TYR A 55 1.84 5.89 -7.52
CA TYR A 55 2.83 5.49 -8.49
C TYR A 55 4.29 5.65 -7.99
N GLY A 56 4.49 6.36 -6.88
CA GLY A 56 5.82 6.80 -6.41
C GLY A 56 6.09 6.54 -4.93
N VAL A 57 5.27 5.72 -4.28
CA VAL A 57 5.50 5.15 -2.95
C VAL A 57 6.32 3.86 -3.01
#